data_AF-A0A090SGZ6-F1
#
_entry.id   AF-A0A090SGZ6-F1
#
_cell.length_a   1.000
_cell.length_b   1.000
_cell.length_c   1.000
_cell.angle_alpha   90.00
_cell.angle_beta   90.00
_cell.angle_gamma   90.00
#
_symmetry.space_group_name_H-M   'P 1'
#
loop_
_entity.id
_entity.type
_entity.pdbx_description
1 polymer ?
#
loop_
_entity_poly.entity_id
_entity_poly.type
_entity_poly.pdbx_seq_one_letter_code
_entity_poly.pdbx_strand_id
1 'polypeptide(L)'
;MICVQGTSFAFLGSVLGAGFLVKANGGGPEEMLATIFGVCFFGAFVEIILSRFIDKLKVVITPVVTGIVITTIGISLIKVGVTDIAGGVGAEDFGSGSNLLLGSIVLATIVVLNLSRNTMIRLSSILVGLLVGWLVAR
;
A
#
# COMPACT_ATOMS: atom_id res chain seq x y z
N MET A 1 -24.81 -6.44 6.65
CA MET A 1 -23.59 -5.95 5.97
C MET A 1 -22.44 -6.17 6.94
N ILE A 2 -21.45 -7.00 6.60
CA ILE A 2 -20.29 -7.21 7.47
C ILE A 2 -19.29 -6.09 7.15
N CYS A 3 -19.04 -5.20 8.11
CA CYS A 3 -18.08 -4.10 7.94
C CYS A 3 -16.68 -4.58 8.36
N VAL A 4 -15.97 -5.22 7.43
CA VAL A 4 -14.55 -5.55 7.63
C VAL A 4 -13.75 -4.26 7.46
N GLN A 5 -13.02 -3.85 8.49
CA GLN A 5 -12.13 -2.69 8.43
C GLN A 5 -10.68 -3.12 8.25
N GLY A 6 -9.93 -2.32 7.51
CA GLY A 6 -8.51 -2.51 7.25
C GLY A 6 -7.82 -1.17 7.05
N THR A 7 -6.50 -1.19 6.93
CA THR A 7 -5.72 0.01 6.66
C THR A 7 -5.89 0.47 5.21
N SER A 8 -6.02 1.79 5.01
CA SER A 8 -6.20 2.37 3.67
C SER A 8 -4.85 2.71 3.04
N PHE A 9 -4.62 2.21 1.82
CA PHE A 9 -3.43 2.55 1.02
C PHE A 9 -3.51 3.96 0.39
N ALA A 10 -4.69 4.59 0.38
CA ALA A 10 -4.87 5.89 -0.26
C ALA A 10 -4.06 7.01 0.42
N PHE A 11 -3.80 6.88 1.73
CA PHE A 11 -3.11 7.90 2.52
C PHE A 11 -1.60 7.72 2.58
N LEU A 12 -1.06 6.63 2.02
CA LEU A 12 0.36 6.32 2.16
C LEU A 12 1.25 7.44 1.62
N GLY A 13 0.92 7.96 0.43
CA GLY A 13 1.68 9.05 -0.20
C GLY A 13 1.67 10.36 0.60
N SER A 14 0.51 10.77 1.11
CA SER A 14 0.38 12.00 1.90
C SER A 14 1.07 11.89 3.26
N VAL A 15 0.94 10.73 3.91
CA VAL A 15 1.55 10.46 5.22
C VAL A 15 3.07 10.39 5.13
N LEU A 16 3.60 9.72 4.09
CA LEU A 16 5.04 9.70 3.82
C LEU A 16 5.57 11.11 3.49
N GLY A 17 4.81 11.91 2.74
CA GLY A 17 5.14 13.31 2.47
C GLY A 17 5.27 14.14 3.75
N ALA A 18 4.29 14.03 4.67
CA ALA A 18 4.34 14.70 5.97
C ALA A 18 5.56 14.25 6.80
N GLY A 19 5.85 12.95 6.82
CA GLY A 19 7.04 12.41 7.49
C GLY A 19 8.35 12.93 6.89
N PHE A 20 8.48 12.96 5.56
CA PHE A 20 9.70 13.43 4.90
C PHE A 20 9.93 14.93 5.08
N LEU A 21 8.88 15.73 5.24
CA LEU A 21 9.02 17.14 5.61
C LEU A 21 9.67 17.30 7.00
N VAL A 22 9.25 16.50 7.98
CA VAL A 22 9.86 16.51 9.32
C VAL A 22 11.33 16.07 9.25
N LYS A 23 11.62 15.02 8.48
CA LYS A 23 13.00 14.55 8.25
C LYS A 23 13.88 15.63 7.59
N ALA A 24 13.34 16.36 6.62
CA ALA A 24 14.05 17.44 5.93
C ALA A 24 14.37 18.63 6.87
N ASN A 25 13.52 18.86 7.87
CA ASN A 25 13.74 19.86 8.92
C ASN A 25 14.70 19.38 10.02
N GLY A 26 15.37 18.24 9.84
CA GLY A 26 16.33 17.68 10.80
C GLY A 26 15.69 16.81 11.89
N GLY A 27 14.39 16.51 11.77
CA GLY A 27 13.69 15.73 12.77
C GLY A 27 14.01 14.23 12.73
N GLY A 28 13.98 13.60 13.90
CA GLY A 28 14.26 12.18 14.08
C GLY A 28 13.09 11.26 13.68
N PRO A 29 13.30 9.93 13.65
CA PRO A 29 12.23 8.96 13.36
C PRO A 29 11.04 9.05 14.32
N GLU A 30 11.29 9.36 15.59
CA GLU A 30 10.24 9.53 16.60
C GLU A 30 9.34 10.73 16.30
N GLU A 31 9.93 11.86 15.89
CA GLU A 31 9.19 13.08 15.53
C GLU A 31 8.38 12.89 14.23
N MET A 32 8.93 12.14 13.28
CA MET A 32 8.19 11.75 12.07
C MET A 32 6.94 10.94 12.44
N LEU A 33 7.08 9.92 13.29
CA LEU A 33 5.97 9.08 13.73
C LEU A 33 4.96 9.88 14.55
N ALA A 34 5.41 10.71 15.48
CA ALA A 34 4.54 11.59 16.27
C ALA A 34 3.72 12.53 15.37
N THR A 35 4.35 13.10 14.33
CA THR A 35 3.68 13.96 13.36
C THR A 35 2.65 13.17 12.54
N ILE A 36 3.03 12.00 12.03
CA ILE A 36 2.13 11.13 11.26
C ILE A 36 0.89 10.75 12.08
N PHE A 37 1.09 10.28 13.32
CA PHE A 37 -0.02 9.92 14.18
C PHE A 37 -0.89 11.12 14.57
N GLY A 38 -0.28 12.27 14.86
CA GLY A 38 -1.00 13.50 15.15
C GLY A 38 -1.87 13.95 13.97
N VAL A 39 -1.30 14.03 12.77
CA VAL A 39 -2.03 14.43 11.56
C VAL A 39 -3.15 13.45 11.24
N CYS A 40 -2.93 12.13 11.36
CA CYS A 40 -3.98 11.14 11.14
C CYS A 40 -5.09 11.23 12.19
N PHE A 41 -4.75 11.44 13.46
CA PHE A 41 -5.73 11.56 14.54
C PHE A 41 -6.63 12.79 14.35
N PHE A 42 -6.06 13.96 14.10
CA PHE A 42 -6.85 15.17 13.83
C PHE A 42 -7.59 15.10 12.49
N GLY A 43 -6.97 14.51 11.46
CA GLY A 43 -7.58 14.30 10.15
C GLY A 43 -8.83 13.42 10.21
N ALA A 44 -8.85 12.40 11.10
CA ALA A 44 -10.01 11.54 11.27
C ALA A 44 -11.26 12.32 11.71
N PHE A 45 -11.13 13.34 12.57
CA PHE A 45 -12.29 14.16 12.96
C PHE A 45 -12.84 14.98 11.79
N VAL A 46 -11.97 15.49 10.92
CA VAL A 46 -12.38 16.18 9.70
C VAL A 46 -13.17 15.23 8.80
N GLU A 47 -12.69 14.00 8.61
CA GLU A 47 -13.38 12.98 7.81
C GLU A 47 -14.74 12.58 8.42
N ILE A 48 -14.82 12.44 9.75
CA ILE A 48 -16.08 12.18 10.46
C ILE A 48 -17.09 13.31 10.20
N ILE A 49 -16.67 14.57 10.26
CA ILE A 49 -17.56 15.72 9.99
C ILE A 49 -17.98 15.74 8.52
N LEU A 50 -17.04 15.57 7.59
CA LEU A 50 -17.32 15.56 6.15
C LEU A 50 -18.24 14.40 5.74
N SER A 51 -18.19 13.26 6.45
CA SER A 51 -19.10 12.13 6.21
C SER A 51 -20.57 12.51 6.31
N ARG A 52 -20.92 13.55 7.09
CA ARG A 52 -22.29 14.06 7.22
C ARG A 52 -22.81 14.78 5.99
N PHE A 53 -21.93 15.18 5.08
CA PHE A 53 -22.25 15.94 3.87
C PHE A 53 -22.00 15.13 2.59
N ILE A 54 -21.94 13.80 2.69
CA ILE A 54 -21.56 12.91 1.58
C ILE A 54 -22.46 13.07 0.35
N ASP A 55 -23.74 13.41 0.54
CA ASP A 55 -24.68 13.58 -0.57
C ASP A 55 -24.34 14.78 -1.47
N LYS A 56 -23.72 15.82 -0.91
CA LYS A 56 -23.18 16.94 -1.71
C LYS A 56 -21.86 16.58 -2.38
N LEU A 57 -21.04 15.76 -1.70
CA LEU A 57 -19.71 15.37 -2.18
C LEU A 57 -19.77 14.40 -3.37
N LYS A 58 -20.82 13.56 -3.45
CA LYS A 58 -21.07 12.63 -4.57
C LYS A 58 -21.19 13.33 -5.93
N VAL A 59 -21.56 14.62 -5.96
CA VAL A 59 -21.63 15.40 -7.21
C VAL A 59 -20.23 15.62 -7.80
N VAL A 60 -19.21 15.75 -6.94
CA VAL A 60 -17.81 15.97 -7.34
C VAL A 60 -17.08 14.63 -7.51
N ILE A 61 -17.33 13.67 -6.62
CA ILE A 61 -16.72 12.33 -6.67
C ILE A 61 -17.51 11.46 -7.66
N THR A 62 -17.36 11.77 -8.95
CA THR A 62 -17.91 10.95 -10.02
C THR A 62 -17.10 9.65 -10.19
N PRO A 63 -17.68 8.59 -10.80
CA PRO A 63 -16.96 7.32 -11.03
C PRO A 63 -15.63 7.48 -11.78
N VAL A 64 -15.54 8.48 -12.66
CA VAL A 64 -14.31 8.82 -13.39
C VAL A 64 -13.23 9.34 -12.46
N VAL A 65 -13.58 10.26 -11.54
CA VAL A 65 -12.62 10.82 -10.56
C VAL A 65 -12.12 9.72 -9.62
N THR A 66 -13.03 8.89 -9.09
CA THR A 66 -12.65 7.77 -8.22
C THR A 66 -11.73 6.78 -8.95
N GLY A 67 -12.05 6.44 -10.21
CA GLY A 67 -11.23 5.54 -11.02
C GLY A 67 -9.81 6.06 -11.25
N ILE A 68 -9.67 7.35 -11.57
CA ILE A 68 -8.36 7.99 -11.77
C ILE A 68 -7.54 7.99 -10.48
N VAL A 69 -8.17 8.32 -9.33
CA VAL A 69 -7.50 8.33 -8.02
C VAL A 69 -7.01 6.94 -7.64
N ILE A 70 -7.86 5.91 -7.74
CA ILE A 70 -7.48 4.52 -7.42
C ILE A 70 -6.35 4.03 -8.35
N THR A 71 -6.43 4.34 -9.64
CA THR A 71 -5.39 3.97 -10.61
C THR A 71 -4.06 4.64 -10.29
N THR A 72 -4.09 5.92 -9.91
CA THR A 72 -2.90 6.67 -9.50
C THR A 72 -2.25 6.09 -8.25
N ILE A 73 -3.07 5.71 -7.25
CA ILE A 73 -2.60 5.03 -6.04
C ILE A 73 -1.95 3.69 -6.43
N GLY A 74 -2.62 2.88 -7.26
CA GLY A 74 -2.11 1.58 -7.71
C GLY A 74 -0.75 1.70 -8.44
N ILE A 75 -0.64 2.61 -9.41
CA ILE A 75 0.61 2.85 -10.16
C ILE A 75 1.74 3.28 -9.21
N SER A 76 1.44 4.13 -8.23
CA SER A 76 2.43 4.58 -7.24
C SER A 76 2.95 3.42 -6.38
N LEU A 77 2.08 2.50 -5.98
CA LEU A 77 2.44 1.33 -5.18
C LEU A 77 3.23 0.28 -5.98
N ILE A 78 2.95 0.13 -7.29
CA ILE A 78 3.74 -0.75 -8.15
C ILE A 78 5.21 -0.33 -8.14
N LYS A 79 5.51 0.98 -8.19
CA LYS A 79 6.88 1.48 -8.13
C LYS A 79 7.59 1.04 -6.84
N VAL A 80 6.90 1.12 -5.70
CA VAL A 80 7.45 0.68 -4.41
C VAL A 80 7.68 -0.83 -4.42
N GLY A 81 6.70 -1.62 -4.86
CA GLY A 81 6.83 -3.08 -4.92
C GLY A 81 7.97 -3.57 -5.83
N VAL A 82 8.20 -2.90 -6.98
CA VAL A 82 9.34 -3.22 -7.86
C VAL A 82 10.67 -2.89 -7.18
N THR A 83 10.73 -1.78 -6.43
CA THR A 83 11.93 -1.38 -5.68
C THR A 83 12.23 -2.39 -4.58
N ASP A 84 11.19 -2.91 -3.92
CA ASP A 84 11.32 -3.94 -2.89
C ASP A 84 11.77 -5.29 -3.48
N ILE A 85 11.22 -5.70 -4.63
CA ILE A 85 11.66 -6.92 -5.35
C ILE A 85 13.13 -6.81 -5.80
N ALA A 86 13.60 -5.60 -6.13
CA ALA A 86 15.00 -5.38 -6.48
C ALA A 86 15.95 -5.47 -5.27
N GLY A 87 15.45 -5.58 -4.03
CA GLY A 87 16.26 -5.66 -2.81
C GLY A 87 16.03 -4.50 -1.83
N GLY A 88 15.18 -3.54 -2.18
CA GLY A 88 14.81 -2.42 -1.32
C GLY A 88 15.67 -1.17 -1.50
N VAL A 89 15.25 -0.08 -0.86
CA VAL A 89 15.93 1.22 -0.95
C VAL A 89 17.23 1.18 -0.16
N GLY A 90 18.36 1.39 -0.84
CA GLY A 90 19.69 1.45 -0.20
C GLY A 90 20.40 0.11 -0.06
N ALA A 91 19.94 -0.95 -0.74
CA ALA A 91 20.64 -2.23 -0.80
C ALA A 91 21.91 -2.13 -1.64
N GLU A 92 23.01 -2.72 -1.14
CA GLU A 92 24.29 -2.82 -1.87
C GLU A 92 24.14 -3.70 -3.13
N ASP A 93 23.29 -4.73 -3.05
CA ASP A 93 23.00 -5.68 -4.13
C ASP A 93 21.67 -5.38 -4.85
N PHE A 94 21.41 -4.10 -5.16
CA PHE A 94 20.20 -3.69 -5.86
C PHE A 94 20.11 -4.36 -7.24
N GLY A 95 19.02 -5.07 -7.48
CA GLY A 95 18.78 -5.81 -8.72
C GLY A 95 19.53 -7.14 -8.82
N SER A 96 20.00 -7.71 -7.68
CA SER A 96 20.61 -9.04 -7.70
C SER A 96 19.65 -10.07 -8.30
N GLY A 97 20.21 -11.01 -9.09
CA GLY A 97 19.42 -12.07 -9.72
C GLY A 97 18.67 -12.93 -8.69
N SER A 98 19.18 -13.06 -7.47
CA SER A 98 18.53 -13.77 -6.37
C SER A 98 17.26 -13.08 -5.90
N ASN A 99 17.31 -11.75 -5.65
CA ASN A 99 16.15 -10.97 -5.21
C ASN A 99 15.05 -10.95 -6.29
N LEU A 100 15.46 -10.77 -7.55
CA LEU A 100 14.55 -10.75 -8.68
C LEU A 100 13.90 -12.13 -8.89
N LEU A 101 14.67 -13.21 -8.76
CA LEU A 101 14.17 -14.58 -8.85
C LEU A 101 13.17 -14.86 -7.72
N LEU A 102 13.49 -14.50 -6.49
CA LEU A 102 12.59 -14.67 -5.34
C LEU A 102 11.27 -13.93 -5.54
N GLY A 103 11.33 -12.65 -5.92
CA GLY A 103 10.15 -11.84 -6.23
C GLY A 103 9.32 -12.44 -7.38
N SER A 104 9.99 -12.97 -8.42
CA SER A 104 9.32 -13.62 -9.55
C SER A 104 8.60 -14.92 -9.13
N ILE A 105 9.17 -15.72 -8.23
CA ILE A 105 8.56 -16.94 -7.70
C ILE A 105 7.31 -16.61 -6.90
N VAL A 106 7.39 -15.60 -6.02
CA VAL A 106 6.23 -15.11 -5.24
C VAL A 106 5.12 -14.63 -6.19
N LEU A 107 5.46 -13.77 -7.15
CA LEU A 107 4.50 -13.23 -8.11
C LEU A 107 3.87 -14.33 -8.96
N ALA A 108 4.67 -15.26 -9.49
CA ALA A 108 4.19 -16.39 -10.27
C ALA A 108 3.22 -17.26 -9.45
N THR A 109 3.55 -17.54 -8.19
CA THR A 109 2.69 -18.29 -7.27
C THR A 109 1.35 -17.59 -7.07
N ILE A 110 1.37 -16.27 -6.83
CA ILE A 110 0.15 -15.47 -6.66
C ILE A 110 -0.70 -15.53 -7.93
N VAL A 111 -0.11 -15.34 -9.11
CA VAL A 111 -0.81 -15.34 -10.39
C VAL A 111 -1.45 -16.70 -10.67
N VAL A 112 -0.70 -17.80 -10.52
CA VAL A 112 -1.18 -19.18 -10.74
C VAL A 112 -2.37 -19.50 -9.83
N LEU A 113 -2.29 -19.13 -8.55
CA LEU A 113 -3.40 -19.34 -7.61
C LEU A 113 -4.59 -18.41 -7.90
N ASN A 114 -4.34 -17.19 -8.38
CA ASN A 114 -5.39 -16.23 -8.73
C ASN A 114 -6.21 -16.68 -9.95
N LEU A 115 -5.59 -17.42 -10.88
CA LEU A 115 -6.24 -18.06 -12.03
C LEU A 115 -7.19 -19.22 -11.65
N SER A 116 -7.20 -19.65 -10.38
CA SER A 116 -8.08 -20.72 -9.92
C SER A 116 -9.56 -20.32 -9.96
N ARG A 117 -10.42 -21.28 -10.30
CA ARG A 117 -11.88 -21.10 -10.31
C ARG A 117 -12.47 -20.99 -8.89
N ASN A 118 -11.75 -21.45 -7.87
CA ASN A 118 -12.22 -21.40 -6.49
C ASN A 118 -11.94 -20.04 -5.86
N THR A 119 -12.99 -19.33 -5.46
CA THR A 119 -12.92 -18.01 -4.82
C THR A 119 -12.06 -18.01 -3.55
N MET A 120 -12.09 -19.07 -2.73
CA MET A 120 -11.28 -19.15 -1.51
C MET A 120 -9.78 -19.20 -1.81
N ILE A 121 -9.39 -19.91 -2.88
CA ILE A 121 -7.99 -20.00 -3.33
C ILE A 121 -7.52 -18.65 -3.89
N ARG A 122 -8.39 -17.97 -4.64
CA ARG A 122 -8.09 -16.65 -5.19
C ARG A 122 -7.91 -15.58 -4.10
N LEU A 123 -8.68 -15.65 -3.02
CA LEU A 123 -8.56 -14.73 -1.88
C LEU A 123 -7.30 -14.99 -1.04
N SER A 124 -6.89 -16.26 -0.90
CA SER A 124 -5.70 -16.63 -0.13
C SER A 124 -4.39 -16.57 -0.92
N SER A 125 -4.43 -16.33 -2.23
CA SER A 125 -3.25 -16.41 -3.11
C SER A 125 -2.09 -15.52 -2.66
N ILE A 126 -2.37 -14.33 -2.13
CA ILE A 126 -1.36 -13.40 -1.63
C ILE A 126 -0.66 -13.97 -0.38
N LEU A 127 -1.43 -14.51 0.57
CA LEU A 127 -0.90 -15.14 1.79
C LEU A 127 -0.05 -16.36 1.44
N VAL A 128 -0.53 -17.21 0.53
CA VAL A 128 0.20 -18.39 0.08
C VAL A 128 1.48 -18.00 -0.66
N GLY A 129 1.42 -17.00 -1.54
CA GLY A 129 2.59 -16.47 -2.22
C GLY A 129 3.67 -15.97 -1.26
N LEU A 130 3.27 -15.26 -0.20
CA LEU A 130 4.19 -14.79 0.84
C LEU A 130 4.81 -15.97 1.63
N LEU A 131 4.02 -16.98 1.98
CA LEU A 131 4.51 -18.18 2.65
C LEU A 131 5.52 -18.95 1.79
N VAL A 132 5.23 -19.12 0.49
CA VAL A 132 6.15 -19.75 -0.46
C VAL A 132 7.44 -18.93 -0.58
N GLY A 133 7.34 -17.61 -0.72
CA GLY A 133 8.52 -16.73 -0.76
C GLY A 133 9.39 -16.86 0.49
N TRP A 134 8.78 -16.88 1.67
CA TRP A 134 9.49 -17.07 2.94
C TRP A 134 10.18 -18.44 3.04
N LEU A 135 9.53 -19.51 2.56
CA LEU A 135 10.12 -20.85 2.54
C LEU A 135 11.30 -20.98 1.58
N VAL A 136 11.25 -20.29 0.43
CA VAL A 136 12.31 -20.32 -0.58
C VAL A 136 13.48 -19.40 -0.21
N ALA A 137 13.21 -18.30 0.49
CA ALA A 137 14.25 -17.38 0.97
C ALA A 137 15.11 -17.96 2.09
N ARG A 138 14.58 -18.96 2.81
CA ARG A 138 15.23 -19.62 3.93
C ARG A 138 16.20 -20.71 3.46
#